data_AF-A0A4V6CLX2-F1
#
_entry.id   AF-A0A4V6CLX2-F1
#
_cell.length_a   1.000
_cell.length_b   1.000
_cell.length_c   1.000
_cell.angle_alpha   90.00
_cell.angle_beta   90.00
_cell.angle_gamma   90.00
#
_symmetry.space_group_name_H-M   'P 1'
#
loop_
_entity.id
_entity.type
_entity.pdbx_description
1 polymer ?
#
loop_
_entity_poly.entity_id
_entity_poly.type
_entity_poly.pdbx_seq_one_letter_code
_entity_poly.pdbx_strand_id
1 'polypeptide(L)'
;NWSGTLTSAWRVQSKTTVTENLADYVQNGVQHYVFAVASIDENGNITDLRPKGTLNEQLASDALKKHEHSRNHPDATTSEKGFTRLNSAADSASETEAATPKAVKIAMDNANARLAKE
;
A
#
# COMPACT_ATOMS: atom_id res chain seq x y z
N ASN A 1 53.19 17.37 30.26
CA ASN A 1 53.35 16.10 29.50
C ASN A 1 52.45 15.05 30.10
N TRP A 2 51.30 14.78 29.48
CA TRP A 2 50.47 13.63 29.83
C TRP A 2 50.63 12.60 28.71
N SER A 3 51.34 11.51 28.99
CA SER A 3 51.55 10.41 28.07
C SER A 3 50.66 9.25 28.50
N GLY A 4 49.64 8.95 27.69
CA GLY A 4 48.81 7.76 27.82
C GLY A 4 48.03 7.54 26.54
N THR A 5 48.12 6.36 25.95
CA THR A 5 47.37 5.94 24.76
C THR A 5 45.98 5.45 25.18
N LEU A 6 44.93 6.12 24.72
CA LEU A 6 43.54 5.65 24.86
C LEU A 6 43.33 4.45 23.92
N THR A 7 43.70 3.25 24.34
CA THR A 7 43.38 2.00 23.63
C THR A 7 42.02 1.46 24.06
N SER A 8 40.95 2.23 23.84
CA SER A 8 39.59 1.73 24.05
C SER A 8 39.12 0.97 22.81
N ALA A 9 39.41 -0.33 22.76
CA ALA A 9 38.76 -1.24 21.84
C ALA A 9 37.31 -1.48 22.33
N TRP A 10 36.33 -0.93 21.62
CA TRP A 10 34.91 -1.13 21.94
C TRP A 10 34.46 -2.52 21.46
N ARG A 11 33.97 -3.35 22.38
CA ARG A 11 33.35 -4.65 22.05
C ARG A 11 31.84 -4.47 21.99
N VAL A 12 31.21 -4.96 20.92
CA VAL A 12 29.75 -5.03 20.83
C VAL A 12 29.27 -6.21 21.68
N GLN A 13 28.38 -5.95 22.62
CA GLN A 13 27.68 -7.00 23.37
C GLN A 13 26.23 -7.05 22.89
N SER A 14 25.80 -8.20 22.37
CA SER A 14 24.41 -8.46 21.99
C SER A 14 23.77 -9.48 22.96
N LYS A 15 22.53 -9.22 23.37
CA LYS A 15 21.72 -10.13 24.21
C LYS A 15 20.31 -10.17 23.64
N THR A 16 19.81 -11.37 23.37
CA THR A 16 18.40 -11.60 23.02
C THR A 16 17.62 -11.93 24.28
N THR A 17 16.47 -11.31 24.50
CA THR A 17 15.61 -11.58 25.66
C THR A 17 14.15 -11.49 25.22
N VAL A 18 13.32 -12.44 25.66
CA VAL A 18 11.87 -12.42 25.46
C VAL A 18 11.28 -11.55 26.57
N THR A 19 10.54 -10.52 26.20
CA THR A 19 9.94 -9.54 27.11
C THR A 19 8.63 -9.03 26.52
N GLU A 20 7.65 -8.72 27.37
CA GLU A 20 6.40 -8.08 26.96
C GLU A 20 6.58 -6.57 26.72
N ASN A 21 7.59 -5.96 27.34
CA ASN A 21 7.85 -4.53 27.25
C ASN A 21 9.19 -4.23 26.56
N LEU A 22 9.13 -3.35 25.55
CA LEU A 22 10.28 -2.86 24.78
C LEU A 22 10.76 -1.53 25.38
N ALA A 23 11.79 -1.57 26.22
CA ALA A 23 12.35 -0.38 26.85
C ALA A 23 13.88 -0.37 26.76
N ASP A 24 14.44 0.75 26.33
CA ASP A 24 15.86 1.05 26.47
C ASP A 24 16.26 1.07 27.96
N TYR A 25 17.47 0.61 28.27
CA TYR A 25 17.92 0.52 29.66
C TYR A 25 19.39 0.89 29.81
N VAL A 26 19.78 1.27 31.04
CA VAL A 26 21.17 1.56 31.40
C VAL A 26 21.67 0.46 32.32
N GLN A 27 22.80 -0.15 31.98
CA GLN A 27 23.46 -1.13 32.82
C GLN A 27 24.94 -0.75 32.99
N ASN A 28 25.42 -0.70 34.23
CA ASN A 28 26.80 -0.33 34.57
C ASN A 28 27.26 1.00 33.94
N GLY A 29 26.35 1.97 33.79
CA GLY A 29 26.62 3.28 33.17
C GLY A 29 26.68 3.28 31.64
N VAL A 30 26.39 2.15 30.98
CA VAL A 30 26.31 2.04 29.52
C VAL A 30 24.84 2.01 29.09
N GLN A 31 24.49 2.83 28.10
CA GLN A 31 23.16 2.81 27.47
C GLN A 31 23.03 1.60 26.55
N HIS A 32 21.96 0.83 26.72
CA HIS A 32 21.57 -0.26 25.84
C HIS A 32 20.29 0.15 25.09
N TYR A 33 20.31 -0.04 23.76
CA TYR A 33 19.17 0.20 22.87
C TYR A 33 18.51 -1.14 22.52
N VAL A 34 17.19 -1.21 22.65
CA VAL A 34 16.43 -2.43 22.41
C VAL A 34 15.59 -2.26 21.15
N PHE A 35 15.66 -3.24 20.26
CA PHE A 35 14.82 -3.32 19.06
C PHE A 35 14.10 -4.67 19.04
N ALA A 36 12.83 -4.67 18.65
CA ALA A 36 12.08 -5.90 18.48
C ALA A 36 12.57 -6.64 17.22
N VAL A 37 12.91 -7.93 17.35
CA VAL A 37 13.31 -8.79 16.23
C VAL A 37 12.21 -9.74 15.77
N ALA A 38 11.31 -10.10 16.68
CA ALA A 38 10.17 -10.95 16.41
C ALA A 38 9.08 -10.73 17.46
N SER A 39 7.82 -10.99 17.11
CA SER A 39 6.71 -11.15 18.05
C SER A 39 6.31 -12.62 18.16
N ILE A 40 5.80 -13.00 19.33
CA ILE A 40 5.25 -14.33 19.60
C ILE A 40 3.80 -14.14 20.02
N ASP A 41 2.87 -14.81 19.34
CA ASP A 41 1.44 -14.75 19.70
C ASP A 41 1.07 -15.74 20.82
N GLU A 42 -0.18 -15.68 21.30
CA GLU A 42 -0.71 -16.54 22.36
C GLU A 42 -0.67 -18.05 22.04
N ASN A 43 -0.58 -18.40 20.75
CA ASN A 43 -0.50 -19.77 20.27
C ASN A 43 0.96 -20.23 20.05
N GLY A 44 1.94 -19.35 20.29
CA GLY A 44 3.36 -19.62 20.10
C GLY A 44 3.87 -19.41 18.67
N ASN A 45 3.09 -18.80 17.78
CA ASN A 45 3.56 -18.49 16.42
C ASN A 45 4.53 -17.30 16.45
N ILE A 46 5.67 -17.47 15.78
CA ILE A 46 6.74 -16.46 15.70
C ILE A 46 6.59 -15.67 14.40
N THR A 47 6.47 -14.34 14.51
CA THR A 47 6.49 -13.41 13.37
C THR A 47 7.78 -12.58 13.40
N ASP A 48 8.61 -12.67 12.35
CA ASP A 48 9.81 -11.85 12.20
C ASP A 48 9.42 -10.38 11.94
N LEU A 49 9.92 -9.46 12.76
CA LEU A 49 9.63 -8.03 12.70
C LEU A 49 10.74 -7.22 12.03
N ARG A 50 11.83 -7.86 11.61
CA ARG A 50 12.91 -7.15 10.95
C ARG A 50 12.46 -6.69 9.57
N PRO A 51 12.83 -5.47 9.15
CA PRO A 51 12.65 -5.04 7.77
C PRO A 51 13.26 -6.06 6.82
N LYS A 52 12.43 -6.65 5.95
CA LYS A 52 12.87 -7.73 5.06
C LYS A 52 13.55 -7.16 3.84
N GLY A 53 14.64 -7.80 3.42
CA GLY A 53 15.42 -7.38 2.25
C GLY A 53 16.34 -6.18 2.53
N THR A 54 17.08 -5.81 1.49
CA THR A 54 17.91 -4.61 1.46
C THR A 54 17.07 -3.34 1.53
N LEU A 55 17.69 -2.20 1.89
CA LEU A 55 17.01 -0.90 1.94
C LEU A 55 16.31 -0.56 0.60
N ASN A 56 16.92 -0.93 -0.52
CA ASN A 56 16.36 -0.69 -1.84
C ASN A 56 15.10 -1.51 -2.12
N GLU A 57 15.07 -2.77 -1.68
CA GLU A 57 13.89 -3.64 -1.85
C GLU A 57 12.72 -3.17 -1.01
N GLN A 58 12.98 -2.67 0.20
CA GLN A 58 11.96 -2.09 1.07
C GLN A 58 11.34 -0.84 0.45
N LEU A 59 12.18 0.09 -0.03
CA LEU A 59 11.72 1.30 -0.71
C LEU A 59 10.92 0.98 -1.98
N ALA A 60 11.36 -0.01 -2.77
CA ALA A 60 10.64 -0.45 -3.96
C ALA A 60 9.28 -1.05 -3.60
N SER A 61 9.23 -1.90 -2.57
CA SER A 61 7.99 -2.50 -2.06
C SER A 61 6.99 -1.44 -1.57
N ASP A 62 7.46 -0.47 -0.78
CA ASP A 62 6.64 0.63 -0.27
C ASP A 62 6.13 1.54 -1.40
N ALA A 63 6.98 1.85 -2.37
CA ALA A 63 6.60 2.61 -3.55
C ALA A 63 5.53 1.89 -4.38
N LEU A 64 5.67 0.57 -4.57
CA LEU A 64 4.68 -0.26 -5.26
C LEU A 64 3.35 -0.31 -4.51
N LYS A 65 3.38 -0.51 -3.19
CA LYS A 65 2.19 -0.51 -2.33
C LYS A 65 1.45 0.83 -2.37
N LYS A 66 2.19 1.95 -2.35
CA LYS A 66 1.63 3.29 -2.50
C LYS A 66 1.01 3.49 -3.89
N HIS A 67 1.68 3.03 -4.94
CA HIS A 67 1.16 3.09 -6.30
C HIS A 67 -0.11 2.26 -6.48
N GLU A 68 -0.16 1.06 -5.90
CA GLU A 68 -1.36 0.21 -5.89
C GLU A 68 -2.54 0.93 -5.24
N HIS A 69 -2.33 1.51 -4.05
CA HIS A 69 -3.39 2.24 -3.35
C HIS A 69 -3.86 3.49 -4.13
N SER A 70 -2.95 4.16 -4.85
CA SER A 70 -3.31 5.28 -5.72
C SER A 70 -4.24 4.88 -6.86
N ARG A 71 -4.32 3.60 -7.23
CA ARG A 71 -5.19 3.11 -8.31
C ARG A 71 -6.54 2.60 -7.84
N ASN A 72 -6.82 2.65 -6.54
CA ASN A 72 -8.12 2.30 -5.99
C ASN A 72 -9.11 3.46 -6.16
N HIS A 73 -9.54 3.71 -7.41
CA HIS A 73 -10.58 4.68 -7.71
C HIS A 73 -11.95 3.97 -7.77
N PRO A 74 -12.99 4.53 -7.14
CA PRO A 74 -14.34 3.97 -7.20
C PRO A 74 -14.95 4.09 -8.60
N ASP A 75 -16.02 3.33 -8.83
CA ASP A 75 -16.85 3.47 -10.02
C ASP A 75 -17.51 4.86 -10.05
N ALA A 76 -17.70 5.41 -11.24
CA ALA A 76 -18.34 6.71 -11.38
C ALA A 76 -19.83 6.62 -11.08
N THR A 77 -20.37 7.68 -10.50
CA THR A 77 -21.80 7.87 -10.32
C THR A 77 -22.24 9.14 -11.03
N THR A 78 -23.54 9.42 -11.05
CA THR A 78 -24.07 10.68 -11.58
C THR A 78 -23.66 11.90 -10.74
N SER A 79 -23.23 11.68 -9.49
CA SER A 79 -22.85 12.73 -8.55
C SER A 79 -21.34 12.79 -8.26
N GLU A 80 -20.64 11.67 -8.42
CA GLU A 80 -19.23 11.53 -8.05
C GLU A 80 -18.41 10.98 -9.23
N LYS A 81 -17.19 11.51 -9.37
CA LYS A 81 -16.26 11.08 -10.43
C LYS A 81 -15.70 9.70 -10.11
N GLY A 82 -15.53 8.87 -11.14
CA GLY A 82 -14.92 7.55 -11.05
C GLY A 82 -14.70 6.91 -12.42
N PHE A 83 -14.52 5.59 -12.47
CA PHE A 83 -14.42 4.84 -13.72
C PHE A 83 -15.76 4.28 -14.18
N THR A 84 -15.98 4.23 -15.49
CA THR A 84 -17.18 3.60 -16.10
C THR A 84 -16.77 2.64 -17.19
N ARG A 85 -17.53 1.56 -17.36
CA ARG A 85 -17.43 0.68 -18.53
C ARG A 85 -18.16 1.28 -19.73
N LEU A 86 -17.78 0.88 -20.94
CA LEU A 86 -18.41 1.36 -22.18
C LEU A 86 -19.36 0.31 -22.75
N ASN A 87 -20.55 0.74 -23.19
CA ASN A 87 -21.55 -0.11 -23.81
C ASN A 87 -21.99 0.43 -25.18
N SER A 88 -22.12 -0.46 -26.17
CA SER A 88 -22.49 -0.13 -27.55
C SER A 88 -23.91 -0.59 -27.95
N ALA A 89 -24.68 -1.17 -27.03
CA ALA A 89 -26.09 -1.49 -27.23
C ALA A 89 -26.93 -0.20 -27.18
N ALA A 90 -27.93 -0.10 -28.07
CA ALA A 90 -28.79 1.09 -28.17
C ALA A 90 -30.08 0.99 -27.33
N ASP A 91 -30.34 -0.19 -26.75
CA ASP A 91 -31.52 -0.57 -25.97
C ASP A 91 -31.16 -0.96 -24.52
N SER A 92 -29.92 -0.73 -24.09
CA SER A 92 -29.46 -1.02 -22.73
C SER A 92 -30.09 -0.08 -21.70
N ALA A 93 -30.55 -0.64 -20.58
CA ALA A 93 -31.08 0.10 -19.43
C ALA A 93 -30.05 0.30 -18.30
N SER A 94 -28.77 0.04 -18.56
CA SER A 94 -27.71 0.17 -17.54
C SER A 94 -27.39 1.63 -17.24
N GLU A 95 -27.42 2.01 -15.95
CA GLU A 95 -27.01 3.33 -15.48
C GLU A 95 -25.54 3.40 -15.03
N THR A 96 -24.83 2.26 -15.03
CA THR A 96 -23.43 2.14 -14.58
C THR A 96 -22.42 2.14 -15.72
N GLU A 97 -22.90 2.12 -16.97
CA GLU A 97 -22.08 2.07 -18.18
C GLU A 97 -22.32 3.32 -19.05
N ALA A 98 -21.26 3.84 -19.67
CA ALA A 98 -21.35 4.96 -20.58
C ALA A 98 -21.65 4.50 -22.01
N ALA A 99 -22.55 5.21 -22.71
CA ALA A 99 -22.87 4.93 -24.10
C ALA A 99 -21.71 5.29 -25.03
N THR A 100 -21.39 4.42 -25.98
CA THR A 100 -20.41 4.71 -27.04
C THR A 100 -21.02 5.51 -28.20
N PRO A 101 -20.21 6.18 -29.04
CA PRO A 101 -20.69 6.83 -30.25
C PRO A 101 -21.48 5.90 -31.19
N LYS A 102 -21.19 4.59 -31.17
CA LYS A 102 -21.92 3.58 -31.93
C LYS A 102 -23.36 3.43 -31.43
N ALA A 103 -23.59 3.31 -30.12
CA ALA A 103 -24.92 3.23 -29.54
C ALA A 103 -25.74 4.49 -29.85
N VAL A 104 -25.13 5.67 -29.68
CA VAL A 104 -25.76 6.97 -29.97
C VAL A 104 -26.15 7.09 -31.45
N LYS A 105 -25.26 6.69 -32.37
CA LYS A 105 -25.56 6.71 -33.80
C LYS A 105 -26.74 5.81 -34.16
N ILE A 106 -26.79 4.58 -33.64
CA ILE A 106 -27.90 3.65 -33.91
C ILE A 106 -29.23 4.23 -33.43
N ALA A 107 -29.26 4.81 -32.23
CA ALA A 107 -30.46 5.45 -31.69
C ALA A 107 -30.93 6.64 -32.56
N MET A 108 -29.99 7.48 -33.02
CA MET A 108 -30.29 8.62 -33.89
C MET A 108 -30.78 8.20 -35.27
N ASP A 109 -30.14 7.22 -35.91
CA ASP A 109 -30.55 6.69 -37.21
C ASP A 109 -31.97 6.09 -37.14
N ASN A 110 -32.28 5.36 -36.05
CA ASN A 110 -33.63 4.86 -35.77
C ASN A 110 -34.67 5.99 -35.58
N ALA A 111 -34.30 7.07 -34.87
CA ALA A 111 -35.18 8.21 -34.69
C ALA A 111 -35.49 8.93 -36.00
N ASN A 112 -34.46 9.19 -36.82
CA ASN A 112 -34.60 9.82 -38.13
C ASN A 112 -35.47 9.00 -39.09
N ALA A 113 -35.29 7.68 -39.12
CA ALA A 113 -36.11 6.80 -39.96
C ALA A 113 -37.60 6.82 -39.57
N ARG A 114 -37.92 7.01 -38.29
CA ARG A 114 -39.30 7.15 -37.81
C ARG A 114 -39.89 8.52 -38.14
N LEU A 115 -39.08 9.58 -38.05
CA LEU A 115 -39.50 10.94 -38.41
C LEU A 115 -39.75 11.09 -39.91
N ALA A 116 -38.95 10.45 -40.75
CA ALA A 116 -39.07 10.51 -42.21
C ALA A 116 -40.25 9.68 -42.78
N LYS A 117 -41.06 9.04 -41.92
CA LYS A 117 -42.20 8.21 -42.32
C LYS A 117 -43.53 8.97 -42.33
N GLU A 118 -43.49 10.30 -42.37
CA GLU A 118 -44.64 11.18 -42.61
C GLU A 118 -44.67 11.73 -44.04
#